data_AF-A0A414FJX6-F1
#
_entry.id   AF-A0A414FJX6-F1
#
_cell.length_a   1.000
_cell.length_b   1.000
_cell.length_c   1.000
_cell.angle_alpha   90.00
_cell.angle_beta   90.00
_cell.angle_gamma   90.00
#
_symmetry.space_group_name_H-M   'P 1'
#
loop_
_entity.id
_entity.type
_entity.pdbx_description
1 polymer ?
#
loop_
_entity_poly.entity_id
_entity_poly.type
_entity_poly.pdbx_seq_one_letter_code
_entity_poly.pdbx_strand_id
1 'polypeptide(L)'
;MLNNREQSIIEENPAPDISVSNENLIAAKFTSAGVKRYENTLQAYSKELFAKAVCYGDIEQSENYDREVTEKHVRLAAEKMGQFIDQKETPTYLIYIQAFEYICSIAVGVGASNTAKDWGMWLLFIAGVLGLSLFFIRQIKKNQYNGQ
;
A
#
# COMPACT_ATOMS: atom_id res chain seq x y z
N MET A 1 5.18 -3.01 -3.29
CA MET A 1 6.08 -2.05 -2.59
C MET A 1 7.23 -2.85 -1.99
N LEU A 2 8.47 -2.44 -2.29
CA LEU A 2 9.68 -3.14 -1.87
C LEU A 2 10.01 -2.83 -0.41
N ASN A 3 10.42 -3.84 0.36
CA ASN A 3 10.99 -3.65 1.70
C ASN A 3 12.50 -3.33 1.62
N ASN A 4 13.11 -2.93 2.74
CA ASN A 4 14.52 -2.52 2.80
C ASN A 4 15.50 -3.58 2.29
N ARG A 5 15.19 -4.87 2.51
CA ARG A 5 16.02 -6.00 2.05
C ARG A 5 15.86 -6.23 0.54
N GLU A 6 14.66 -6.08 0.02
CA GLU A 6 14.37 -6.15 -1.41
C GLU A 6 15.01 -4.97 -2.19
N GLN A 7 15.12 -3.79 -1.57
CA GLN A 7 15.80 -2.64 -2.15
C GLN A 7 17.32 -2.87 -2.25
N SER A 8 17.96 -3.36 -1.19
CA SER A 8 19.41 -3.66 -1.23
C SER A 8 19.76 -4.71 -2.27
N ILE A 9 18.89 -5.72 -2.47
CA ILE A 9 19.06 -6.74 -3.51
C ILE A 9 19.13 -6.13 -4.91
N ILE A 10 18.30 -5.12 -5.21
CA ILE A 10 18.28 -4.45 -6.53
C ILE A 10 19.51 -3.56 -6.72
N GLU A 11 20.02 -2.95 -5.65
CA GLU A 11 21.25 -2.14 -5.70
C GLU A 11 22.49 -3.00 -5.92
N GLU A 12 22.54 -4.18 -5.29
CA GLU A 12 23.66 -5.12 -5.39
C GLU A 12 23.59 -5.98 -6.66
N ASN A 13 22.40 -6.25 -7.19
CA ASN A 13 22.18 -7.10 -8.37
C ASN A 13 21.25 -6.38 -9.36
N PRO A 14 21.72 -5.98 -10.55
CA PRO A 14 20.85 -5.33 -11.53
C PRO A 14 19.75 -6.30 -11.96
N ALA A 15 18.50 -5.89 -11.74
CA ALA A 15 17.34 -6.65 -12.17
C ALA A 15 17.34 -6.86 -13.70
N PRO A 16 16.79 -7.98 -14.20
CA PRO A 16 16.74 -8.25 -15.63
C PRO A 16 15.94 -7.17 -16.36
N ASP A 17 16.51 -6.66 -17.45
CA ASP A 17 15.82 -5.74 -18.36
C ASP A 17 14.88 -6.54 -19.26
N ILE A 18 13.58 -6.21 -19.22
CA ILE A 18 12.56 -6.84 -20.05
C ILE A 18 12.16 -5.84 -21.13
N SER A 19 12.52 -6.14 -22.37
CA SER A 19 12.06 -5.38 -23.53
C SER A 19 10.75 -5.96 -24.07
N VAL A 20 9.78 -5.08 -24.36
CA VAL A 20 8.52 -5.45 -25.01
C VAL A 20 8.52 -4.85 -26.41
N SER A 21 8.19 -5.66 -27.42
CA SER A 21 7.98 -5.12 -28.76
C SER A 21 6.74 -4.24 -28.80
N ASN A 22 6.93 -2.98 -29.20
CA ASN A 22 5.85 -2.01 -29.36
C ASN A 22 4.88 -2.39 -30.47
N GLU A 23 5.27 -3.25 -31.41
CA GLU A 23 4.42 -3.70 -32.53
C GLU A 23 3.14 -4.39 -32.03
N ASN A 24 3.25 -5.25 -31.01
CA ASN A 24 2.11 -5.96 -30.44
C ASN A 24 1.18 -5.02 -29.67
N LEU A 25 1.73 -4.02 -28.97
CA LEU A 25 0.97 -3.03 -28.21
C LEU A 25 0.24 -2.05 -29.14
N ILE A 26 0.87 -1.67 -30.25
CA ILE A 26 0.26 -0.84 -31.30
C ILE A 26 -0.84 -1.63 -32.01
N ALA A 27 -0.62 -2.92 -32.34
CA ALA A 27 -1.64 -3.79 -32.90
C ALA A 27 -2.86 -3.94 -31.97
N ALA A 28 -2.63 -3.96 -30.65
CA ALA A 28 -3.66 -3.95 -29.62
C ALA A 28 -4.32 -2.57 -29.40
N LYS A 29 -4.00 -1.56 -30.23
CA LYS A 29 -4.54 -0.19 -30.20
C LYS A 29 -4.22 0.60 -28.93
N PHE A 30 -3.08 0.35 -28.28
CA PHE A 30 -2.62 1.24 -27.21
C PHE A 30 -2.27 2.62 -27.75
N THR A 31 -2.62 3.66 -26.98
CA THR A 31 -2.13 5.01 -27.25
C THR A 31 -0.64 5.10 -26.91
N SER A 32 0.07 6.11 -27.41
CA SER A 32 1.47 6.34 -27.04
C SER A 32 1.68 6.46 -25.52
N ALA A 33 0.76 7.13 -24.83
CA ALA A 33 0.74 7.19 -23.38
C ALA A 33 0.45 5.82 -22.73
N GLY A 34 -0.40 5.00 -23.35
CA GLY A 34 -0.69 3.64 -22.90
C GLY A 34 0.51 2.70 -23.02
N VAL A 35 1.24 2.76 -24.14
CA VAL A 35 2.50 2.01 -24.34
C VAL A 35 3.51 2.35 -23.24
N LYS A 36 3.77 3.64 -23.02
CA LYS A 36 4.71 4.08 -21.97
C LYS A 36 4.30 3.64 -20.57
N ARG A 37 3.00 3.70 -20.25
CA ARG A 37 2.48 3.21 -18.96
C ARG A 37 2.68 1.71 -18.81
N TYR A 38 2.37 0.94 -19.86
CA TYR A 38 2.55 -0.51 -19.87
C TYR A 38 4.02 -0.90 -19.68
N GLU A 39 4.94 -0.30 -20.45
CA GLU A 39 6.38 -0.54 -20.32
C GLU A 39 6.88 -0.23 -18.90
N ASN A 40 6.52 0.94 -18.36
CA ASN A 40 6.89 1.34 -17.01
C ASN A 40 6.36 0.35 -15.95
N THR A 41 5.09 -0.07 -16.06
CA THR A 41 4.48 -1.02 -15.14
C THR A 41 5.15 -2.39 -15.23
N LEU A 42 5.44 -2.88 -16.44
CA LEU A 42 6.11 -4.16 -16.61
C LEU A 42 7.54 -4.14 -16.05
N GLN A 43 8.29 -3.06 -16.27
CA GLN A 43 9.61 -2.90 -15.67
C GLN A 43 9.53 -2.87 -14.14
N ALA A 44 8.55 -2.17 -13.57
CA ALA A 44 8.33 -2.16 -12.12
C ALA A 44 7.99 -3.57 -11.58
N TYR A 45 7.11 -4.31 -12.26
CA TYR A 45 6.76 -5.67 -11.88
C TYR A 45 7.94 -6.64 -12.02
N SER A 46 8.73 -6.54 -13.09
CA SER A 46 9.96 -7.34 -13.27
C SER A 46 10.92 -7.16 -12.09
N LYS A 47 11.20 -5.90 -11.73
CA LYS A 47 12.08 -5.56 -10.60
C LYS A 47 11.54 -6.10 -9.28
N GLU A 48 10.24 -5.95 -9.04
CA GLU A 48 9.62 -6.43 -7.80
C GLU A 48 9.58 -7.95 -7.72
N LEU A 49 9.30 -8.64 -8.82
CA LEU A 49 9.33 -10.10 -8.90
C LEU A 49 10.74 -10.64 -8.63
N PHE A 50 11.74 -10.04 -9.29
CA PHE A 50 13.15 -10.42 -9.11
C PHE A 50 13.58 -10.28 -7.65
N ALA A 51 13.37 -9.11 -7.04
CA ALA A 51 13.79 -8.86 -5.67
C ALA A 51 13.13 -9.79 -4.66
N LYS A 52 11.83 -10.07 -4.82
CA LYS A 52 11.09 -10.99 -3.95
C LYS A 52 11.53 -12.45 -4.13
N ALA A 53 11.70 -12.90 -5.37
CA ALA A 53 12.15 -14.26 -5.65
C ALA A 53 13.55 -14.51 -5.09
N VAL A 54 14.44 -13.54 -5.22
CA VAL A 54 15.77 -13.56 -4.61
C VAL A 54 15.69 -13.61 -3.08
N CYS A 55 14.87 -12.75 -2.47
CA CYS A 55 14.69 -12.71 -1.02
C CYS A 55 14.18 -14.05 -0.47
N TYR A 56 13.23 -14.70 -1.16
CA TYR A 56 12.78 -16.05 -0.79
C TYR A 56 13.87 -17.10 -0.95
N GLY A 57 14.70 -17.01 -2.00
CA GLY A 57 15.90 -17.84 -2.15
C GLY A 57 16.88 -17.68 -0.99
N ASP A 58 17.13 -16.45 -0.55
CA ASP A 58 18.03 -16.16 0.57
C ASP A 58 17.50 -16.65 1.92
N ILE A 59 16.17 -16.73 2.11
CA ILE A 59 15.56 -17.21 3.36
C ILE A 59 15.75 -18.72 3.53
N GLU A 60 15.69 -19.48 2.43
CA GLU A 60 15.82 -20.94 2.46
C GLU A 60 17.30 -21.40 2.39
N GLN A 61 18.25 -20.46 2.35
CA GLN A 61 19.67 -20.74 2.12
C GLN A 61 20.46 -20.99 3.42
N SER A 62 21.43 -21.90 3.35
CA SER A 62 22.50 -22.05 4.34
C SER A 62 23.71 -21.20 3.92
N GLU A 63 24.40 -20.56 4.87
CA GLU A 63 25.41 -19.48 4.70
C GLU A 63 26.57 -19.70 3.68
N ASN A 64 26.73 -20.88 3.07
CA ASN A 64 27.92 -21.25 2.28
C ASN A 64 27.65 -21.76 0.85
N TYR A 65 26.44 -21.63 0.31
CA TYR A 65 26.12 -22.10 -1.04
C TYR A 65 25.74 -20.96 -1.98
N ASP A 66 25.80 -21.19 -3.29
CA ASP A 66 25.21 -20.28 -4.27
C ASP A 66 23.68 -20.19 -4.09
N ARG A 67 23.09 -19.04 -4.42
CA ARG A 67 21.67 -18.78 -4.25
C ARG A 67 20.84 -19.59 -5.25
N GLU A 68 20.04 -20.53 -4.76
CA GLU A 68 19.07 -21.26 -5.58
C GLU A 68 17.70 -20.56 -5.58
N VAL A 69 17.31 -19.99 -6.72
CA VAL A 69 15.96 -19.46 -6.93
C VAL A 69 15.12 -20.51 -7.65
N THR A 70 14.25 -21.19 -6.90
CA THR A 70 13.38 -22.25 -7.43
C THR A 70 12.04 -21.69 -7.97
N GLU A 71 11.30 -22.52 -8.71
CA GLU A 71 9.94 -22.19 -9.16
C GLU A 71 9.03 -21.79 -7.99
N LYS A 72 9.18 -22.44 -6.83
CA LYS A 72 8.44 -22.12 -5.61
C LYS A 72 8.69 -20.68 -5.16
N HIS A 73 9.94 -20.21 -5.17
CA HIS A 73 10.30 -18.84 -4.79
C HIS A 73 9.68 -17.81 -5.74
N VAL A 74 9.73 -18.08 -7.04
CA VAL A 74 9.12 -17.21 -8.07
C VAL A 74 7.61 -17.19 -7.94
N ARG A 75 6.96 -18.34 -7.69
CA ARG A 75 5.51 -18.43 -7.50
C ARG A 75 5.06 -17.67 -6.26
N LEU A 76 5.75 -17.83 -5.12
CA LEU A 76 5.45 -17.09 -3.89
C LEU A 76 5.61 -15.58 -4.08
N ALA A 77 6.64 -15.15 -4.81
CA ALA A 77 6.84 -13.75 -5.17
C ALA A 77 5.66 -13.20 -6.00
N ALA A 78 5.23 -13.94 -7.03
CA ALA A 78 4.10 -13.56 -7.87
C ALA A 78 2.77 -13.52 -7.08
N GLU A 79 2.49 -14.52 -6.24
CA GLU A 79 1.33 -14.54 -5.36
C GLU A 79 1.31 -13.32 -4.43
N LYS A 80 2.47 -12.98 -3.86
CA LYS A 80 2.58 -11.83 -2.95
C LYS A 80 2.37 -10.50 -3.67
N MET A 81 2.88 -10.36 -4.89
CA MET A 81 2.61 -9.19 -5.73
C MET A 81 1.13 -9.09 -6.10
N GLY A 82 0.49 -10.22 -6.41
CA GLY A 82 -0.92 -10.31 -6.77
C GLY A 82 -1.88 -9.77 -5.71
N GLN A 83 -1.52 -9.90 -4.42
CA GLN A 83 -2.33 -9.41 -3.29
C GLN A 83 -2.55 -7.89 -3.29
N PHE A 84 -1.77 -7.14 -4.05
CA PHE A 84 -1.81 -5.67 -4.09
C PHE A 84 -2.31 -5.13 -5.43
N ILE A 85 -2.57 -5.97 -6.43
CA ILE A 85 -2.98 -5.52 -7.78
C ILE A 85 -4.34 -4.81 -7.74
N ASP A 86 -5.25 -5.25 -6.89
CA ASP A 86 -6.59 -4.65 -6.72
C ASP A 86 -6.71 -3.75 -5.48
N GLN A 87 -5.61 -3.49 -4.75
CA GLN A 87 -5.67 -2.57 -3.63
C GLN A 87 -5.73 -1.13 -4.13
N LYS A 88 -6.96 -0.63 -4.24
CA LYS A 88 -7.23 0.78 -4.43
C LYS A 88 -6.51 1.58 -3.34
N GLU A 89 -5.62 2.49 -3.75
CA GLU A 89 -4.90 3.36 -2.82
C GLU A 89 -5.89 4.06 -1.89
N THR A 90 -5.75 3.87 -0.57
CA THR A 90 -6.64 4.54 0.38
C THR A 90 -6.58 6.05 0.16
N PRO A 91 -7.69 6.71 -0.17
CA PRO A 91 -7.64 8.09 -0.59
C PRO A 91 -7.23 8.99 0.59
N THR A 92 -6.32 9.92 0.34
CA THR A 92 -5.62 10.74 1.35
C THR A 92 -6.58 11.49 2.29
N TYR A 93 -7.79 11.83 1.82
CA TYR A 93 -8.79 12.49 2.67
C TYR A 93 -9.27 11.60 3.84
N LEU A 94 -9.29 10.27 3.70
CA LEU A 94 -9.67 9.35 4.78
C LEU A 94 -8.63 9.37 5.91
N ILE A 95 -7.36 9.61 5.58
CA ILE A 95 -6.27 9.75 6.56
C ILE A 95 -6.48 11.02 7.40
N TYR A 96 -6.82 12.14 6.76
CA TYR A 96 -7.09 13.39 7.47
C TYR A 96 -8.32 13.28 8.39
N ILE A 97 -9.40 12.63 7.93
CA ILE A 97 -10.58 12.39 8.76
C ILE A 97 -10.21 11.56 9.99
N GLN A 98 -9.42 10.49 9.81
CA GLN A 98 -8.99 9.66 10.93
C GLN A 98 -8.06 10.40 11.91
N ALA A 99 -7.17 11.26 11.42
CA ALA A 99 -6.34 12.09 12.30
C ALA A 99 -7.21 13.03 13.17
N PHE A 100 -8.26 13.60 12.60
CA PHE A 100 -9.17 14.49 13.32
C PHE A 100 -10.05 13.72 14.33
N GLU A 101 -10.46 12.48 14.01
CA GLU A 101 -11.11 11.58 14.97
C GLU A 101 -10.26 11.32 16.22
N TYR A 102 -8.94 11.14 16.05
CA TYR A 102 -8.04 10.94 17.18
C TYR A 102 -7.97 12.19 18.07
N ILE A 103 -7.91 13.38 17.47
CA ILE A 103 -7.96 14.65 18.22
C ILE A 103 -9.26 14.75 19.01
N CYS A 104 -10.41 14.45 18.39
CA CYS A 104 -11.71 14.43 19.07
C CYS A 104 -11.73 13.40 20.20
N SER A 105 -11.16 12.21 20.00
CA SER A 105 -11.11 11.16 21.02
C SER A 105 -10.29 11.56 22.24
N ILE A 106 -9.15 12.24 22.04
CA ILE A 106 -8.35 12.82 23.12
C ILE A 106 -9.17 13.91 23.85
N ALA A 107 -9.82 14.80 23.10
CA ALA A 107 -10.66 15.86 23.67
C ALA A 107 -11.85 15.30 24.47
N VAL A 108 -12.45 14.18 24.06
CA VAL A 108 -13.47 13.46 24.84
C VAL A 108 -12.88 12.97 26.15
N GLY A 109 -11.68 12.35 26.15
CA GLY A 109 -11.01 11.92 27.37
C GLY A 109 -10.70 13.07 28.33
N VAL A 110 -10.24 14.21 27.79
CA VAL A 110 -9.98 15.44 28.57
C VAL A 110 -11.28 16.00 29.15
N GLY A 111 -12.34 16.09 28.35
CA GLY A 111 -13.66 16.56 28.78
C GLY A 111 -14.28 15.66 29.85
N ALA A 112 -14.20 14.34 29.67
CA ALA A 112 -14.70 13.35 30.62
C ALA A 112 -14.01 13.45 31.99
N SER A 113 -12.70 13.74 31.99
CA SER A 113 -11.90 13.94 33.20
C SER A 113 -12.19 15.28 33.92
N ASN A 114 -12.94 16.19 33.28
CA ASN A 114 -13.22 17.54 33.78
C ASN A 114 -14.73 17.85 33.84
N THR A 115 -15.59 16.84 33.96
CA THR A 115 -17.06 16.98 33.97
C THR A 115 -17.61 17.84 35.12
N ALA A 116 -16.84 18.03 36.20
CA ALA A 116 -17.20 18.94 37.29
C ALA A 116 -17.09 20.43 36.92
N LYS A 117 -16.48 20.75 35.77
CA LYS A 117 -16.35 22.12 35.25
C LYS A 117 -17.20 22.25 33.99
N ASP A 118 -17.93 23.35 33.86
CA ASP A 118 -18.83 23.57 32.71
C ASP A 118 -18.11 23.46 31.36
N TRP A 119 -16.88 23.98 31.26
CA TRP A 119 -16.09 23.87 30.03
C TRP A 119 -15.73 22.42 29.67
N GLY A 120 -15.54 21.54 30.67
CA GLY A 120 -15.25 20.12 30.45
C GLY A 120 -16.47 19.37 29.92
N MET A 121 -17.66 19.74 30.41
CA MET A 121 -18.92 19.20 29.92
C MET A 121 -19.22 19.64 28.47
N TRP A 122 -19.01 20.92 28.14
CA TRP A 122 -19.13 21.41 26.77
C TRP A 122 -18.12 20.78 25.82
N LEU A 123 -16.86 20.63 26.26
CA LEU A 123 -15.81 19.98 25.47
C LEU A 123 -16.16 18.52 25.19
N LEU A 124 -16.62 17.77 26.20
CA LEU A 124 -17.05 16.38 26.04
C LEU A 124 -18.18 16.26 25.02
N PHE A 125 -19.21 17.11 25.13
CA PHE A 125 -20.35 17.06 24.24
C PHE A 125 -19.96 17.37 22.79
N ILE A 126 -19.22 18.47 22.57
CA ILE A 126 -18.82 18.90 21.22
C ILE A 126 -17.85 17.90 20.59
N ALA A 127 -16.83 17.46 21.34
CA ALA A 127 -15.85 16.50 20.83
C ALA A 127 -16.46 15.12 20.58
N GLY A 128 -17.41 14.68 21.42
CA GLY A 128 -18.12 13.43 21.24
C GLY A 128 -19.00 13.42 19.99
N VAL A 129 -19.80 14.47 19.78
CA VAL A 129 -20.65 14.62 18.58
C VAL A 129 -19.81 14.72 17.31
N LEU A 130 -18.75 15.53 17.32
CA LEU A 130 -17.87 15.68 16.16
C LEU A 130 -17.11 14.38 15.86
N GLY A 131 -16.53 13.74 16.87
CA GLY A 131 -15.80 12.48 16.73
C GLY A 131 -16.66 11.36 16.15
N LEU A 132 -17.89 11.19 16.66
CA LEU A 132 -18.83 10.22 16.12
C LEU A 132 -19.25 10.56 14.68
N SER A 133 -19.52 11.83 14.39
CA SER A 133 -19.90 12.26 13.04
C SER A 133 -18.79 11.96 12.02
N LEU A 134 -17.54 12.26 12.36
CA LEU A 134 -16.38 11.96 11.51
C LEU A 134 -16.22 10.46 11.30
N PHE A 135 -16.38 9.66 12.37
CA PHE A 135 -16.33 8.21 12.29
C PHE A 135 -17.36 7.65 11.31
N PHE A 136 -18.63 8.09 11.40
CA PHE A 136 -19.65 7.66 10.45
C PHE A 136 -19.35 8.11 9.02
N ILE A 137 -18.92 9.36 8.82
CA ILE A 137 -18.53 9.88 7.49
C ILE A 137 -17.40 9.03 6.91
N ARG A 138 -16.36 8.72 7.71
CA ARG A 138 -15.23 7.90 7.28
C ARG A 138 -15.65 6.50 6.87
N GLN A 139 -16.52 5.85 7.66
CA GLN A 139 -17.02 4.50 7.36
C GLN A 139 -17.86 4.47 6.08
N ILE A 140 -18.77 5.43 5.90
CA ILE A 140 -19.60 5.53 4.70
C ILE A 140 -18.72 5.76 3.46
N LYS A 141 -17.78 6.71 3.54
CA LYS A 141 -16.88 7.02 2.43
C LYS A 141 -15.93 5.86 2.08
N LYS A 142 -15.42 5.17 3.09
CA LYS A 142 -14.60 3.97 2.92
C LYS A 142 -15.39 2.84 2.24
N ASN A 143 -16.64 2.59 2.67
CA ASN A 143 -17.50 1.59 2.04
C ASN A 143 -17.85 1.95 0.58
N GLN A 144 -18.15 3.22 0.30
CA GLN A 144 -18.36 3.68 -1.08
C GLN A 144 -17.12 3.51 -1.96
N TYR A 145 -15.93 3.78 -1.41
CA TYR A 145 -14.67 3.62 -2.13
C TYR A 145 -14.34 2.15 -2.43
N ASN A 146 -14.58 1.27 -1.46
CA ASN A 146 -14.29 -0.16 -1.57
C ASN A 146 -15.35 -0.95 -2.36
N GLY A 147 -16.57 -0.42 -2.51
CA GLY A 147 -17.67 -1.04 -3.26
C GLY A 147 -17.76 -0.60 -4.73
N GLN A 148 -16.93 0.36 -5.15
CA GLN A 148 -16.65 0.64 -6.56
C GLN A 148 -15.52 -0.25 -7.05
#